data_AF-A0A178YG97-F1
#
_entry.id   AF-A0A178YG97-F1
#
_cell.length_a   1.000
_cell.length_b   1.000
_cell.length_c   1.000
_cell.angle_alpha   90.00
_cell.angle_beta   90.00
_cell.angle_gamma   90.00
#
_symmetry.space_group_name_H-M   'P 1'
#
loop_
_entity.id
_entity.type
_entity.pdbx_description
1 polymer ?
#
loop_
_entity_poly.entity_id
_entity_poly.type
_entity_poly.pdbx_seq_one_letter_code
_entity_poly.pdbx_strand_id
1 'polypeptide(L)'
;MQGYKAAYIAVVFIAGFGSIGMNFVYPENELLIMAISHWILAVLTFPIGVFASAIGFVLLYMGLSTPAEITLVTTPIFAALGYAQWFRLGPRIYRSRRARDLVQ
;
A
#
# COMPACT_ATOMS: atom_id res chain seq x y z
N MET A 1 16.12 10.28 -9.09
CA MET A 1 15.38 9.73 -7.92
C MET A 1 13.95 10.26 -7.78
N GLN A 2 13.63 11.53 -8.09
CA GLN A 2 12.26 12.05 -7.96
C GLN A 2 11.24 11.33 -8.87
N GLY A 3 11.61 10.97 -10.10
CA GLY A 3 10.73 10.23 -11.01
C GLY A 3 10.25 8.89 -10.45
N TYR A 4 11.15 8.09 -9.85
CA TYR A 4 10.79 6.81 -9.23
C TYR A 4 9.83 6.95 -8.04
N LYS A 5 9.96 8.04 -7.26
CA LYS A 5 9.05 8.34 -6.15
C LYS A 5 7.64 8.64 -6.65
N ALA A 6 7.54 9.49 -7.67
CA ALA A 6 6.26 9.85 -8.28
C ALA A 6 5.62 8.64 -8.95
N ALA A 7 6.39 7.83 -9.67
CA ALA A 7 5.90 6.61 -10.31
C ALA A 7 5.36 5.60 -9.27
N TYR A 8 6.09 5.40 -8.17
CA TYR A 8 5.63 4.54 -7.07
C TYR A 8 4.27 4.99 -6.51
N ILE A 9 4.18 6.28 -6.16
CA ILE A 9 2.94 6.87 -5.62
C ILE A 9 1.79 6.73 -6.63
N ALA A 10 2.06 7.01 -7.91
CA ALA A 10 1.07 6.88 -8.98
C ALA A 10 0.56 5.43 -9.10
N VAL A 11 1.45 4.43 -9.09
CA VAL A 11 1.06 3.01 -9.16
C VAL A 11 0.20 2.62 -7.98
N VAL A 12 0.53 3.05 -6.76
CA VAL A 12 -0.28 2.79 -5.56
C VAL A 12 -1.68 3.39 -5.70
N PHE A 13 -1.78 4.65 -6.13
CA PHE A 13 -3.08 5.29 -6.31
C PHE A 13 -3.88 4.68 -7.45
N ILE A 14 -3.25 4.29 -8.55
CA ILE A 14 -3.92 3.58 -9.66
C ILE A 14 -4.44 2.22 -9.17
N ALA A 15 -3.65 1.46 -8.43
CA ALA A 15 -4.06 0.15 -7.91
C ALA A 15 -5.23 0.26 -6.91
N GLY A 16 -5.18 1.25 -6.01
CA GLY A 16 -6.22 1.47 -5.01
C GLY A 16 -7.47 2.16 -5.53
N PHE A 17 -7.33 3.37 -6.08
CA PHE A 17 -8.49 4.13 -6.57
C PHE A 17 -9.03 3.62 -7.90
N GLY A 18 -8.18 3.01 -8.74
CA GLY A 18 -8.66 2.32 -9.94
C GLY A 18 -9.62 1.18 -9.60
N SER A 19 -9.39 0.48 -8.49
CA SER A 19 -10.31 -0.58 -8.05
C SER A 19 -11.65 -0.04 -7.56
N ILE A 20 -11.68 1.18 -6.99
CA ILE A 20 -12.95 1.88 -6.67
C ILE A 20 -13.72 2.17 -7.96
N GLY A 21 -13.04 2.65 -9.00
CA GLY A 21 -13.64 2.83 -10.33
C GLY A 21 -14.24 1.54 -10.88
N MET A 22 -13.52 0.43 -10.73
CA MET A 22 -14.00 -0.90 -11.15
C MET A 22 -15.24 -1.37 -10.38
N ASN A 23 -15.37 -1.01 -9.09
CA ASN A 23 -16.57 -1.33 -8.30
C ASN A 23 -17.83 -0.66 -8.84
N PHE A 24 -17.74 0.52 -9.46
CA PHE A 24 -18.89 1.14 -10.12
C PHE A 24 -19.32 0.42 -11.41
N VAL A 25 -18.40 -0.31 -12.05
CA VAL A 25 -18.67 -1.07 -13.28
C VAL A 25 -19.13 -2.50 -12.96
N TYR A 26 -18.57 -3.11 -11.92
CA TYR A 26 -18.80 -4.51 -11.52
C TYR A 26 -19.15 -4.61 -10.02
N PRO A 27 -20.29 -4.06 -9.59
CA PRO A 27 -20.66 -3.99 -8.17
C PRO A 27 -20.83 -5.37 -7.51
N GLU A 28 -21.21 -6.40 -8.26
CA GLU A 28 -21.34 -7.78 -7.78
C GLU A 28 -20.00 -8.43 -7.38
N ASN A 29 -18.88 -7.84 -7.83
CA ASN A 29 -17.52 -8.37 -7.61
C ASN A 29 -16.71 -7.54 -6.59
N GLU A 30 -17.38 -6.70 -5.79
CA GLU A 30 -16.73 -5.70 -4.93
C GLU A 30 -15.64 -6.28 -4.02
N LEU A 31 -15.93 -7.43 -3.38
CA LEU A 31 -14.99 -8.10 -2.47
C LEU A 31 -13.76 -8.66 -3.20
N LEU A 32 -13.95 -9.18 -4.41
CA LEU A 32 -12.86 -9.71 -5.24
C LEU A 32 -11.96 -8.56 -5.74
N ILE A 33 -12.57 -7.47 -6.18
CA ILE A 33 -11.86 -6.28 -6.65
C ILE A 33 -11.04 -5.65 -5.51
N MET A 34 -11.62 -5.55 -4.32
CA MET A 34 -10.89 -5.14 -3.10
C MET A 34 -9.74 -6.09 -2.79
N ALA A 35 -9.96 -7.40 -2.85
CA ALA A 35 -8.92 -8.38 -2.53
C ALA A 35 -7.73 -8.26 -3.49
N ILE A 36 -7.98 -8.15 -4.81
CA ILE A 36 -6.93 -7.96 -5.82
C ILE A 36 -6.15 -6.67 -5.56
N SER A 37 -6.85 -5.55 -5.32
CA SER A 37 -6.18 -4.27 -5.05
C SER A 37 -5.33 -4.33 -3.78
N HIS A 38 -5.86 -4.90 -2.70
CA HIS A 38 -5.12 -5.06 -1.44
C HIS A 38 -3.91 -5.99 -1.59
N TRP A 39 -3.98 -7.03 -2.41
CA TRP A 39 -2.82 -7.88 -2.70
C TRP A 39 -1.73 -7.12 -3.44
N ILE A 40 -2.07 -6.37 -4.49
CA ILE A 40 -1.12 -5.54 -5.23
C ILE A 40 -0.47 -4.51 -4.28
N LEU A 41 -1.29 -3.82 -3.49
CA LEU A 41 -0.84 -2.83 -2.52
C LEU A 41 0.06 -3.45 -1.45
N ALA A 42 -0.29 -4.61 -0.91
CA ALA A 42 0.51 -5.33 0.07
C ALA A 42 1.89 -5.70 -0.49
N VAL A 43 1.97 -6.22 -1.72
CA VAL A 43 3.25 -6.54 -2.38
C VAL A 43 4.11 -5.28 -2.54
N LEU A 44 3.53 -4.18 -2.99
CA LEU A 44 4.24 -2.90 -3.21
C LEU A 44 4.74 -2.25 -1.91
N THR A 45 4.19 -2.65 -0.77
CA THR A 45 4.44 -2.03 0.53
C THR A 45 5.02 -3.01 1.55
N PHE A 46 5.27 -4.27 1.16
CA PHE A 46 5.77 -5.31 2.05
C PHE A 46 7.18 -5.00 2.55
N PRO A 47 7.48 -5.14 3.86
CA PRO A 47 6.62 -5.73 4.91
C PRO A 47 5.67 -4.74 5.62
N ILE A 48 5.93 -3.43 5.57
CA ILE A 48 5.22 -2.47 6.44
C ILE A 48 3.73 -2.33 6.04
N GLY A 49 3.39 -2.62 4.80
CA GLY A 49 2.02 -2.68 4.30
C GLY A 49 1.08 -3.59 5.07
N VAL A 50 1.60 -4.59 5.79
CA VAL A 50 0.78 -5.51 6.58
C VAL A 50 -0.09 -4.78 7.62
N PHE A 51 0.37 -3.64 8.14
CA PHE A 51 -0.40 -2.84 9.09
C PHE A 51 -1.62 -2.20 8.43
N ALA A 52 -1.50 -1.71 7.20
CA ALA A 52 -2.64 -1.18 6.45
C ALA A 52 -3.65 -2.29 6.12
N SER A 53 -3.16 -3.48 5.71
CA SER A 53 -4.01 -4.65 5.50
C SER A 53 -4.74 -5.07 6.77
N ALA A 54 -4.07 -5.06 7.92
CA ALA A 54 -4.67 -5.43 9.21
C ALA A 54 -5.79 -4.44 9.61
N ILE A 55 -5.57 -3.15 9.44
CA ILE A 55 -6.60 -2.12 9.68
C ILE A 55 -7.82 -2.38 8.79
N GLY A 56 -7.61 -2.59 7.48
CA GLY A 56 -8.70 -2.87 6.55
C GLY A 56 -9.47 -4.14 6.92
N PHE A 57 -8.76 -5.20 7.30
CA PHE A 57 -9.38 -6.46 7.70
C PHE A 57 -10.25 -6.33 8.96
N VAL A 58 -9.79 -5.56 9.96
CA VAL A 58 -10.58 -5.29 11.17
C VAL A 58 -11.87 -4.53 10.84
N LEU A 59 -11.79 -3.50 9.99
CA LEU A 59 -12.96 -2.73 9.58
C LEU A 59 -13.97 -3.58 8.81
N LEU A 60 -13.50 -4.45 7.92
CA LEU A 60 -14.34 -5.39 7.17
C LEU A 60 -15.02 -6.39 8.12
N TYR A 61 -14.23 -6.99 9.02
CA TYR A 61 -14.71 -8.02 9.95
C TYR A 61 -15.78 -7.50 10.91
N MET A 62 -15.65 -6.24 11.36
CA MET A 62 -16.65 -5.60 12.22
C MET A 62 -17.88 -5.09 11.45
N GLY A 63 -17.90 -5.17 10.12
CA GLY A 63 -18.97 -4.63 9.29
C GLY A 63 -19.08 -3.10 9.37
N LEU A 64 -17.99 -2.41 9.70
CA LEU A 64 -17.96 -0.94 9.88
C LEU A 64 -17.77 -0.19 8.58
N SER A 65 -17.35 -0.87 7.51
CA SER A 65 -17.07 -0.25 6.21
C SER A 65 -17.27 -1.26 5.08
N THR A 66 -17.68 -0.77 3.92
CA THR A 66 -17.75 -1.59 2.69
C THR A 66 -16.36 -1.87 2.14
N PRO A 67 -16.18 -2.91 1.31
CA PRO A 67 -14.91 -3.17 0.63
C PRO A 67 -14.35 -1.95 -0.14
N ALA A 68 -15.22 -1.19 -0.81
CA ALA A 68 -14.83 0.05 -1.50
C ALA A 68 -14.34 1.13 -0.52
N GLU A 69 -15.06 1.37 0.58
CA GLU A 69 -14.68 2.33 1.61
C GLU A 69 -13.35 1.98 2.26
N ILE A 70 -13.14 0.69 2.54
CA ILE A 70 -11.86 0.20 3.08
C ILE A 70 -10.74 0.51 2.11
N THR A 71 -10.91 0.20 0.83
CA THR A 71 -9.91 0.50 -0.20
C THR A 71 -9.60 1.99 -0.27
N LEU A 72 -10.62 2.84 -0.21
CA LEU A 72 -10.48 4.30 -0.20
C LEU A 72 -9.60 4.77 0.96
N VAL A 73 -9.83 4.22 2.17
CA VAL A 73 -9.10 4.60 3.39
C VAL A 73 -7.70 3.98 3.44
N THR A 74 -7.52 2.72 3.03
CA THR A 74 -6.25 2.02 3.14
C THR A 74 -5.25 2.42 2.05
N THR A 75 -5.70 2.80 0.85
CA THR A 75 -4.82 3.24 -0.26
C THR A 75 -3.83 4.35 0.14
N PRO A 76 -4.23 5.49 0.75
CA PRO A 76 -3.28 6.51 1.19
C PRO A 76 -2.37 6.02 2.32
N ILE A 77 -2.84 5.12 3.19
CA ILE A 77 -2.01 4.50 4.23
C ILE A 77 -0.91 3.65 3.59
N PHE A 78 -1.26 2.79 2.63
CA PHE A 78 -0.30 2.01 1.84
C PHE A 78 0.72 2.91 1.14
N ALA A 79 0.27 4.00 0.49
CA ALA A 79 1.17 4.96 -0.16
C ALA A 79 2.18 5.55 0.82
N ALA A 80 1.72 5.99 2.00
CA ALA A 80 2.57 6.57 3.02
C ALA A 80 3.58 5.56 3.58
N LEU A 81 3.13 4.36 3.93
CA LEU A 81 3.96 3.30 4.51
C LEU A 81 5.01 2.81 3.53
N GLY A 82 4.62 2.52 2.29
CA GLY A 82 5.58 2.09 1.29
C GLY A 82 6.52 3.19 0.84
N TYR A 83 6.08 4.46 0.79
CA TYR A 83 7.00 5.58 0.57
C TYR A 83 8.04 5.67 1.69
N ALA A 84 7.61 5.57 2.94
CA ALA A 84 8.52 5.56 4.10
C ALA A 84 9.48 4.37 4.04
N GLN A 85 8.99 3.19 3.68
CA GLN A 85 9.81 1.99 3.53
C GLN A 85 10.90 2.15 2.47
N TRP A 86 10.51 2.43 1.23
CA TRP A 86 11.41 2.39 0.09
C TRP A 86 12.32 3.62 -0.02
N PHE A 87 11.84 4.79 0.40
CA PHE A 87 12.56 6.04 0.18
C PHE A 87 13.11 6.70 1.44
N ARG A 88 12.76 6.22 2.63
CA ARG A 88 13.36 6.69 3.90
C ARG A 88 14.12 5.57 4.62
N LEU A 89 13.46 4.47 4.95
CA LEU A 89 14.03 3.40 5.77
C LEU A 89 15.09 2.60 5.01
N GLY A 90 14.78 2.12 3.80
CA GLY A 90 15.72 1.37 2.97
C GLY A 90 17.06 2.09 2.80
N PRO A 91 17.10 3.30 2.23
CA PRO A 91 18.34 4.05 2.04
C PRO A 91 19.10 4.30 3.34
N ARG A 92 18.40 4.56 4.45
CA ARG A 92 19.02 4.76 5.76
C ARG A 92 19.71 3.50 6.24
N ILE A 93 19.04 2.34 6.19
CA ILE A 93 19.59 1.05 6.62
C ILE A 93 20.84 0.68 5.81
N TYR A 94 20.79 0.83 4.48
CA TYR A 94 21.95 0.53 3.63
C TYR A 94 23.14 1.47 3.89
N ARG A 95 22.90 2.77 4.12
CA ARG A 95 23.98 3.71 4.50
C ARG A 95 24.59 3.36 5.85
N SER A 96 23.77 3.00 6.84
CA SER A 96 24.25 2.60 8.17
C SER A 96 25.06 1.30 8.18
N ARG A 97 24.76 0.36 7.28
CA ARG A 97 25.57 -0.85 7.09
C ARG A 97 26.93 -0.50 6.48
N ARG A 98 26.94 0.22 5.35
CA ARG A 98 28.17 0.66 4.70
C ARG A 98 29.10 1.44 5.64
N ALA A 99 28.56 2.29 6.50
CA ALA A 99 29.35 3.03 7.48
C ALA A 99 29.99 2.12 8.56
N ARG A 100 29.33 1.01 8.94
CA ARG A 100 29.91 0.02 9.86
C ARG A 100 30.99 -0.82 9.19
N ASP A 101 30.77 -1.24 7.95
CA ASP A 101 31.72 -2.08 7.19
C ASP A 101 33.05 -1.36 6.90
N LEU A 102 33.10 -0.03 6.93
CA LEU A 102 34.31 0.77 6.73
C LEU A 102 35.13 1.04 8.01
N VAL A 103 34.58 0.69 9.18
CA VAL A 103 35.22 0.93 10.49
C VAL A 103 35.83 -0.38 11.05
N GLN A 104 35.55 -1.52 10.42
CA GLN A 104 36.16 -2.82 10.69
C GLN A 104 37.35 -3.06 9.76
#